data_AF-A0A962QZC6-F1
#
_entry.id   AF-A0A962QZC6-F1
#
_cell.length_a   1.000
_cell.length_b   1.000
_cell.length_c   1.000
_cell.angle_alpha   90.00
_cell.angle_beta   90.00
_cell.angle_gamma   90.00
#
_symmetry.space_group_name_H-M   'P 1'
#
loop_
_entity.id
_entity.type
_entity.pdbx_description
1 polymer ?
#
loop_
_entity_poly.entity_id
_entity_poly.type
_entity_poly.pdbx_seq_one_letter_code
_entity_poly.pdbx_strand_id
1 'polypeptide(L)'
;MLALDFKPVLLWSDALVFLLVIALTLFFYRLRKDPQTRERWGRVFSSRLGMVTFTVIMVYVVIALLDSLHFRKALPTPEGVVTNEIFYDNKVTSVLDVLLDGMGDRFERTYSAPFALKSFEKSNMKDEQGNMYRGYEDLKHAGQHLSDPQARWANVLELSLRALAWGLLAAALVVGLQWYLLRGSVHPWYASWAVQAVVICLFFWLVYVSRYYHVLGTDQGGADVAYQSIKGVRTGVLLGTLSTLVMLPIAVSLGVMAGYFKGWVDDVVQYLYTTLSSVPNVLLIAACVLMVQVALDKHPE
;
A
#
# COMPACT_ATOMS: atom_id res chain seq x y z
N MET A 1 1.45 -17.06 -32.32
CA MET A 1 0.83 -16.46 -31.11
C MET A 1 1.61 -15.19 -30.82
N LEU A 2 0.96 -14.02 -30.81
CA LEU A 2 1.61 -12.76 -30.41
C LEU A 2 2.16 -12.94 -29.00
N ALA A 3 3.47 -13.10 -28.90
CA ALA A 3 4.11 -13.24 -27.61
C ALA A 3 4.08 -11.88 -26.93
N LEU A 4 3.37 -11.81 -25.81
CA LEU A 4 3.30 -10.60 -25.00
C LEU A 4 4.64 -10.45 -24.27
N ASP A 5 5.18 -9.23 -24.22
CA ASP A 5 6.39 -8.88 -23.47
C ASP A 5 6.25 -9.09 -21.94
N PHE A 6 5.07 -9.51 -21.49
CA PHE A 6 4.73 -9.75 -20.10
C PHE A 6 3.91 -11.03 -19.93
N LYS A 7 4.22 -11.80 -18.89
CA LYS A 7 3.43 -12.96 -18.46
C LYS A 7 2.68 -12.62 -17.17
N PRO A 8 1.34 -12.51 -17.18
CA PRO A 8 0.58 -12.26 -15.95
C PRO A 8 0.72 -13.45 -15.00
N VAL A 9 0.82 -13.15 -13.70
CA VAL A 9 0.89 -14.14 -12.62
C VAL A 9 -0.23 -13.82 -11.64
N LEU A 10 -0.95 -14.85 -11.21
CA LEU A 10 -2.01 -14.72 -10.22
C LEU A 10 -1.57 -15.45 -8.95
N LEU A 11 -1.36 -14.70 -7.88
CA LEU A 11 -1.13 -15.23 -6.53
C LEU A 11 -2.46 -15.47 -5.82
N TRP A 12 -2.50 -16.41 -4.88
CA TRP A 12 -3.69 -16.65 -4.06
C TRP A 12 -4.13 -15.42 -3.27
N SER A 13 -3.18 -14.62 -2.79
CA SER A 13 -3.45 -13.35 -2.14
C SER A 13 -4.04 -12.29 -3.08
N ASP A 14 -3.83 -12.39 -4.40
CA ASP A 14 -4.45 -11.49 -5.39
C ASP A 14 -5.94 -11.80 -5.53
N ALA A 15 -6.32 -13.09 -5.44
CA ALA A 15 -7.70 -13.53 -5.58
C ALA A 15 -8.63 -12.86 -4.55
N LEU A 16 -8.17 -12.62 -3.33
CA LEU A 16 -8.94 -11.93 -2.30
C LEU A 16 -9.20 -10.45 -2.65
N VAL A 17 -8.19 -9.76 -3.21
CA VAL A 17 -8.37 -8.37 -3.67
C VAL A 17 -9.32 -8.32 -4.87
N PHE A 18 -9.19 -9.25 -5.82
CA PHE A 18 -10.14 -9.31 -6.94
C PHE A 18 -11.56 -9.61 -6.49
N LEU A 19 -11.74 -10.52 -5.53
CA LEU A 19 -13.05 -10.81 -4.95
C LEU A 19 -13.64 -9.56 -4.29
N LEU A 20 -12.83 -8.80 -3.53
CA LEU A 20 -13.25 -7.53 -2.94
C LEU A 20 -13.71 -6.53 -4.02
N VAL A 21 -12.92 -6.36 -5.09
CA VAL A 21 -13.25 -5.44 -6.18
C VAL A 21 -14.51 -5.89 -6.92
N ILE A 22 -14.69 -7.18 -7.16
CA ILE A 22 -15.91 -7.75 -7.76
C ILE A 22 -17.11 -7.49 -6.84
N ALA A 23 -16.99 -7.74 -5.53
CA ALA A 23 -18.05 -7.51 -4.56
C ALA A 23 -18.46 -6.03 -4.51
N LEU A 24 -17.49 -5.10 -4.49
CA LEU A 24 -17.74 -3.66 -4.56
C LEU A 24 -18.41 -3.27 -5.89
N THR A 25 -17.96 -3.81 -7.01
CA THR A 25 -18.53 -3.54 -8.33
C THR A 25 -19.98 -4.03 -8.42
N LEU A 26 -20.26 -5.24 -7.95
CA LEU A 26 -21.61 -5.79 -7.87
C LEU A 26 -22.49 -4.99 -6.91
N PHE A 27 -21.93 -4.54 -5.79
CA PHE A 27 -22.62 -3.67 -4.84
C PHE A 27 -23.04 -2.35 -5.50
N PHE A 28 -22.13 -1.64 -6.18
CA PHE A 28 -22.46 -0.39 -6.90
C PHE A 28 -23.39 -0.62 -8.11
N TYR A 29 -23.27 -1.77 -8.78
CA TYR A 29 -24.18 -2.14 -9.86
C TYR A 29 -25.62 -2.36 -9.34
N ARG A 30 -25.78 -3.05 -8.21
CA ARG A 30 -27.07 -3.22 -7.54
C ARG A 30 -27.62 -1.89 -7.02
N LEU A 31 -26.76 -1.04 -6.46
CA LEU A 31 -27.12 0.29 -5.97
C LEU A 31 -27.76 1.17 -7.05
N ARG A 32 -27.37 1.01 -8.31
CA ARG A 32 -27.98 1.74 -9.44
C ARG A 32 -29.37 1.23 -9.81
N LYS A 33 -29.66 -0.05 -9.57
CA LYS A 33 -30.91 -0.71 -9.99
C LYS A 33 -32.02 -0.65 -8.94
N ASP A 34 -31.67 -0.76 -7.67
CA ASP A 34 -32.64 -0.79 -6.58
C ASP A 34 -32.89 0.61 -5.99
N PRO A 35 -34.10 1.18 -6.12
CA PRO A 35 -34.42 2.52 -5.60
C PRO A 35 -34.25 2.65 -4.08
N GLN A 36 -34.55 1.59 -3.31
CA GLN A 36 -34.52 1.65 -1.84
C GLN A 36 -33.08 1.74 -1.31
N THR A 37 -32.19 0.90 -1.82
CA THR A 37 -30.76 0.97 -1.46
C THR A 37 -30.13 2.28 -1.93
N ARG A 38 -30.51 2.78 -3.11
CA ARG A 38 -30.05 4.09 -3.60
C ARG A 38 -30.39 5.23 -2.66
N GLU A 39 -31.61 5.28 -2.12
CA GLU A 39 -32.02 6.32 -1.18
C GLU A 39 -31.24 6.24 0.14
N ARG A 40 -31.03 5.02 0.68
CA ARG A 40 -30.26 4.80 1.90
C ARG A 40 -28.80 5.25 1.76
N TRP A 41 -28.14 4.88 0.67
CA TRP A 41 -26.75 5.26 0.42
C TRP A 41 -26.62 6.70 -0.08
N GLY A 42 -27.65 7.26 -0.71
CA GLY A 42 -27.71 8.67 -1.07
C GLY A 42 -27.51 9.59 0.14
N ARG A 43 -28.00 9.18 1.33
CA ARG A 43 -27.77 9.89 2.60
C ARG A 43 -26.32 9.84 3.07
N VAL A 44 -25.60 8.75 2.79
CA VAL A 44 -24.17 8.64 3.11
C VAL A 44 -23.38 9.59 2.21
N PHE A 45 -23.65 9.55 0.91
CA PHE A 45 -22.99 10.39 -0.09
C PHE A 45 -23.44 11.85 -0.06
N SER A 46 -24.52 12.21 0.63
CA SER A 46 -24.89 13.62 0.83
C SER A 46 -24.04 14.32 1.91
N SER A 47 -23.33 13.55 2.74
CA SER A 47 -22.46 14.11 3.78
C SER A 47 -21.04 14.34 3.25
N ARG A 48 -20.40 15.45 3.66
CA ARG A 48 -18.99 15.72 3.33
C ARG A 48 -18.08 14.61 3.84
N LEU A 49 -18.30 14.18 5.08
CA LEU A 49 -17.53 13.12 5.72
C LEU A 49 -17.66 11.80 4.96
N GLY A 50 -18.86 11.41 4.56
CA GLY A 50 -19.09 10.20 3.76
C GLY A 50 -18.34 10.23 2.42
N MET A 51 -18.29 11.37 1.74
CA MET A 51 -17.52 11.54 0.51
C MET A 51 -16.01 11.42 0.73
N VAL A 52 -15.49 12.02 1.80
CA VAL A 52 -14.07 11.92 2.16
C VAL A 52 -13.69 10.48 2.47
N THR A 53 -14.43 9.82 3.36
CA THR A 53 -14.18 8.43 3.76
C THR A 53 -14.27 7.48 2.56
N PHE A 54 -15.29 7.65 1.71
CA PHE A 54 -15.41 6.86 0.49
C PHE A 54 -14.20 7.03 -0.44
N THR A 55 -13.72 8.27 -0.60
CA THR A 55 -12.54 8.56 -1.43
C THR A 55 -11.29 7.88 -0.88
N VAL A 56 -11.05 7.95 0.43
CA VAL A 56 -9.90 7.30 1.07
C VAL A 56 -9.97 5.79 0.92
N ILE A 57 -11.13 5.17 1.16
CA ILE A 57 -11.31 3.72 0.98
C ILE A 57 -11.05 3.34 -0.49
N MET A 58 -11.56 4.12 -1.44
CA MET A 58 -11.33 3.87 -2.86
C MET A 58 -9.84 3.96 -3.22
N VAL A 59 -9.10 4.93 -2.65
CA VAL A 59 -7.64 5.03 -2.83
C VAL A 59 -6.94 3.76 -2.34
N TYR A 60 -7.28 3.26 -1.15
CA TYR A 60 -6.70 2.02 -0.62
C TYR A 60 -7.01 0.80 -1.50
N VAL A 61 -8.25 0.69 -1.98
CA VAL A 61 -8.66 -0.39 -2.89
C VAL A 61 -7.91 -0.29 -4.23
N VAL A 62 -7.73 0.91 -4.77
CA VAL A 62 -6.97 1.13 -6.01
C VAL A 62 -5.51 0.75 -5.83
N ILE A 63 -4.86 1.17 -4.74
CA ILE A 63 -3.46 0.79 -4.45
C ILE A 63 -3.34 -0.72 -4.30
N ALA A 64 -4.24 -1.36 -3.54
CA ALA A 64 -4.23 -2.82 -3.37
C ALA A 64 -4.46 -3.56 -4.69
N LEU A 65 -5.32 -3.04 -5.56
CA LEU A 65 -5.57 -3.60 -6.90
C LEU A 65 -4.32 -3.48 -7.78
N LEU A 66 -3.69 -2.29 -7.84
CA LEU A 66 -2.47 -2.07 -8.61
C LEU A 66 -1.31 -2.96 -8.12
N ASP A 67 -1.23 -3.20 -6.81
CA ASP A 67 -0.24 -4.09 -6.21
C ASP A 67 -0.56 -5.58 -6.42
N SER A 68 -1.81 -5.93 -6.72
CA SER A 68 -2.22 -7.33 -6.98
C SER A 68 -2.15 -7.70 -8.47
N LEU A 69 -1.93 -6.72 -9.35
CA LEU A 69 -1.72 -6.97 -10.78
C LEU A 69 -0.26 -7.32 -11.04
N HIS A 70 0.07 -8.61 -10.87
CA HIS A 70 1.41 -9.14 -11.03
C HIS A 70 1.71 -9.64 -12.44
N PHE A 71 2.93 -9.39 -12.91
CA PHE A 71 3.45 -9.91 -14.16
C PHE A 71 4.96 -10.13 -14.10
N ARG A 72 5.48 -10.95 -15.01
CA ARG A 72 6.92 -11.16 -15.22
C ARG A 72 7.32 -10.52 -16.54
N LYS A 73 8.42 -9.77 -16.55
CA LYS A 73 8.97 -9.13 -17.75
C LYS A 73 9.76 -10.15 -18.59
N ALA A 74 9.67 -10.05 -19.91
CA ALA A 74 10.54 -10.80 -20.81
C ALA A 74 11.99 -10.31 -20.69
N LEU A 75 12.94 -11.25 -20.63
CA LEU A 75 14.37 -10.96 -20.69
C LEU A 75 14.77 -10.74 -22.15
N PRO A 76 15.59 -9.73 -22.46
CA PRO A 76 16.14 -9.58 -23.80
C PRO A 76 16.98 -10.82 -24.14
N THR A 77 16.76 -11.38 -25.32
CA THR A 77 17.60 -12.47 -25.84
C THR A 77 19.04 -11.97 -25.98
N PRO A 78 20.05 -12.69 -25.45
CA PRO A 78 21.45 -12.30 -25.59
C PRO A 78 21.83 -12.12 -27.07
N GLU A 79 22.56 -11.05 -27.37
CA GLU A 79 23.04 -10.77 -28.74
C GLU A 79 23.81 -12.00 -29.30
N GLY A 80 23.32 -12.56 -30.41
CA GLY A 80 23.93 -13.71 -31.09
C GLY A 80 23.19 -15.06 -30.92
N VAL A 81 22.12 -15.14 -30.13
CA VAL A 81 21.31 -16.36 -30.00
C VAL A 81 19.95 -16.16 -30.69
N VAL A 82 19.76 -16.82 -31.84
CA VAL A 82 18.48 -16.85 -32.57
C VAL A 82 17.58 -17.93 -31.96
N THR A 83 17.10 -17.70 -30.74
CA THR A 83 16.08 -18.55 -30.10
C THR A 83 14.71 -17.88 -30.20
N ASN A 84 13.70 -18.64 -30.63
CA ASN A 84 12.31 -18.20 -30.71
C ASN A 84 11.56 -18.31 -29.36
N GLU A 85 12.29 -18.64 -28.29
CA GLU A 85 11.77 -18.80 -26.93
C GLU A 85 12.04 -17.54 -26.10
N ILE A 86 10.99 -16.99 -25.51
CA ILE A 86 11.06 -15.82 -24.62
C ILE A 86 11.25 -16.31 -23.18
N PHE A 87 12.38 -15.95 -22.60
CA PHE A 87 12.66 -16.18 -21.19
C PHE A 87 12.05 -15.04 -20.36
N TYR A 88 11.47 -15.37 -19.21
CA TYR A 88 10.88 -14.37 -18.30
C TYR A 88 11.73 -14.23 -17.05
N ASP A 89 11.74 -13.04 -16.48
CA ASP A 89 12.37 -12.77 -15.19
C ASP A 89 11.70 -13.61 -14.08
N ASN A 90 12.51 -14.06 -13.11
CA ASN A 90 12.02 -14.74 -11.91
C ASN A 90 11.37 -13.76 -10.93
N LYS A 91 11.68 -12.47 -11.03
CA LYS A 91 11.05 -11.44 -10.21
C LYS A 91 9.63 -11.14 -10.67
N VAL A 92 8.69 -11.32 -9.75
CA VAL A 92 7.29 -10.92 -9.97
C VAL A 92 7.18 -9.41 -9.70
N THR A 93 6.81 -8.65 -10.72
CA THR A 93 6.64 -7.19 -10.64
C THR A 93 5.15 -6.87 -10.66
N SER A 94 4.69 -5.97 -9.81
CA SER A 94 3.31 -5.46 -9.84
C SER A 94 3.19 -4.20 -10.69
N VAL A 95 1.98 -3.83 -11.10
CA VAL A 95 1.72 -2.54 -11.75
C VAL A 95 2.09 -1.38 -10.82
N LEU A 96 1.87 -1.53 -9.52
CA LEU A 96 2.30 -0.56 -8.53
C LEU A 96 3.82 -0.35 -8.55
N ASP A 97 4.62 -1.42 -8.68
CA ASP A 97 6.08 -1.31 -8.73
C ASP A 97 6.58 -0.51 -9.94
N VAL A 98 5.86 -0.58 -11.07
CA VAL A 98 6.14 0.25 -12.24
C VAL A 98 5.84 1.72 -11.95
N LEU A 99 4.74 2.01 -11.26
CA LEU A 99 4.38 3.39 -10.89
C LEU A 99 5.33 3.97 -9.83
N LEU A 100 5.88 3.13 -8.96
CA LEU A 100 6.86 3.50 -7.93
C LEU A 100 8.29 3.64 -8.47
N ASP A 101 8.48 3.48 -9.78
CA ASP A 101 9.70 3.83 -10.52
C ASP A 101 11.01 3.35 -9.85
N GLY A 102 11.04 2.04 -9.56
CA GLY A 102 12.24 1.37 -9.04
C GLY A 102 12.59 1.71 -7.60
N MET A 103 11.69 2.32 -6.81
CA MET A 103 11.91 2.52 -5.37
C MET A 103 12.26 1.22 -4.64
N GLY A 104 11.68 0.09 -5.04
CA GLY A 104 11.95 -1.22 -4.45
C GLY A 104 13.31 -1.83 -4.81
N ASP A 105 14.09 -1.23 -5.71
CA ASP A 105 15.36 -1.78 -6.21
C ASP A 105 16.58 -1.02 -5.66
N ARG A 106 16.35 0.13 -5.01
CA ARG A 106 17.38 1.00 -4.44
C ARG A 106 17.67 0.60 -3.00
N PHE A 107 18.34 -0.54 -2.83
CA PHE A 107 18.75 -1.02 -1.51
C PHE A 107 20.04 -0.34 -1.05
N GLU A 108 19.99 0.18 0.17
CA GLU A 108 21.16 0.68 0.88
C GLU A 108 21.77 -0.42 1.77
N ARG A 109 22.87 -0.10 2.44
CA ARG A 109 23.53 -1.07 3.33
C ARG A 109 22.85 -1.24 4.68
N THR A 110 22.23 -0.17 5.18
CA THR A 110 21.70 -0.07 6.54
C THR A 110 20.71 1.09 6.64
N TYR A 111 20.32 1.43 7.86
CA TYR A 111 19.45 2.54 8.19
C TYR A 111 19.94 3.88 7.63
N SER A 112 18.98 4.73 7.29
CA SER A 112 19.21 6.13 6.95
C SER A 112 18.08 6.99 7.48
N ALA A 113 18.40 8.23 7.85
CA ALA A 113 17.39 9.21 8.24
C ALA A 113 16.66 9.75 6.98
N PRO A 114 15.46 10.33 7.14
CA PRO A 114 14.76 11.02 6.05
C PRO A 114 15.66 12.02 5.33
N PHE A 115 15.74 11.94 4.00
CA PHE A 115 16.59 12.81 3.17
C PHE A 115 18.09 12.78 3.54
N ALA A 116 18.57 11.73 4.20
CA ALA A 116 19.99 11.60 4.49
C ALA A 116 20.82 11.45 3.21
N LEU A 117 22.07 11.91 3.26
CA LEU A 117 23.09 11.65 2.24
C LEU A 117 24.08 10.56 2.69
N LYS A 118 24.06 10.24 3.99
CA LYS A 118 24.98 9.32 4.65
C LYS A 118 24.22 8.23 5.39
N SER A 119 24.84 7.07 5.47
CA SER A 119 24.44 5.96 6.33
C SER A 119 24.29 6.41 7.78
N PHE A 120 23.33 5.84 8.51
CA PHE A 120 23.18 6.05 9.94
C PHE A 120 24.23 5.30 10.77
N GLU A 121 24.75 4.18 10.26
CA GLU A 121 25.79 3.40 10.94
C GLU A 121 27.19 3.75 10.43
N LYS A 122 28.16 3.71 11.36
CA LYS A 122 29.56 3.94 11.01
C LYS A 122 30.19 2.69 10.44
N SER A 123 30.74 2.81 9.25
CA SER A 123 31.51 1.79 8.53
C SER A 123 33.01 2.07 8.66
N ASN A 124 33.82 1.02 8.54
CA ASN A 124 35.27 1.16 8.47
C ASN A 124 35.64 1.55 7.03
N MET A 125 36.05 2.80 6.87
CA MET A 125 36.44 3.40 5.59
C MET A 125 37.96 3.54 5.53
N LYS A 126 38.51 3.53 4.32
CA LYS A 126 39.93 3.83 4.08
C LYS A 126 40.05 5.27 3.63
N ASP A 127 40.97 6.00 4.24
CA ASP A 127 41.37 7.33 3.78
C ASP A 127 42.17 7.22 2.47
N GLU A 128 42.38 8.33 1.76
CA GLU A 128 43.19 8.39 0.52
C GLU A 128 44.62 7.87 0.74
N GLN A 129 45.10 7.89 1.99
CA GLN A 129 46.40 7.40 2.45
C GLN A 129 46.38 5.92 2.89
N GLY A 130 45.24 5.23 2.76
CA GLY A 130 45.06 3.82 3.13
C GLY A 130 44.80 3.55 4.60
N ASN A 131 44.75 4.59 5.45
CA ASN A 131 44.46 4.48 6.87
C ASN A 131 42.98 4.15 7.12
N MET A 132 42.72 3.18 7.99
CA MET A 132 41.36 2.81 8.37
C MET A 132 40.81 3.84 9.37
N TYR A 133 39.72 4.52 9.02
CA TYR A 133 38.95 5.36 9.95
C TYR A 133 37.49 4.92 9.95
N ARG A 134 36.80 5.13 11.08
CA ARG A 134 35.40 4.74 11.23
C ARG A 134 34.49 5.95 11.05
N GLY A 135 33.84 6.03 9.88
CA GLY A 135 33.03 7.17 9.44
C GLY A 135 31.64 6.78 8.97
N TYR A 136 30.81 7.77 8.64
CA TYR A 136 29.52 7.56 8.00
C TYR A 136 29.72 7.53 6.49
N GLU A 137 29.43 6.38 5.88
CA GLU A 137 29.54 6.15 4.45
C GLU A 137 28.43 6.90 3.70
N ASP A 138 28.74 7.44 2.52
CA ASP A 138 27.73 8.08 1.66
C ASP A 138 26.77 7.02 1.10
N LEU A 139 25.50 7.40 0.94
CA LEU A 139 24.47 6.51 0.41
C LEU A 139 24.67 6.26 -1.09
N LYS A 140 24.34 5.06 -1.56
CA LYS A 140 24.54 4.65 -2.95
C LYS A 140 23.48 5.18 -3.90
N HIS A 141 22.29 5.49 -3.40
CA HIS A 141 21.16 5.88 -4.22
C HIS A 141 20.59 7.25 -3.84
N ALA A 142 20.93 7.77 -2.65
CA ALA A 142 20.48 9.10 -2.21
C ALA A 142 21.53 10.19 -2.45
N GLY A 143 21.13 11.24 -3.17
CA GLY A 143 21.88 12.49 -3.28
C GLY A 143 23.14 12.45 -4.15
N GLN A 144 23.32 11.42 -4.98
CA GLN A 144 24.46 11.32 -5.90
C GLN A 144 24.49 12.42 -6.98
N HIS A 145 23.37 13.07 -7.24
CA HIS A 145 23.25 14.17 -8.20
C HIS A 145 23.73 15.52 -7.65
N LEU A 146 23.99 15.61 -6.34
CA LEU A 146 24.44 16.86 -5.70
C LEU A 146 25.95 17.03 -5.87
N SER A 147 26.35 18.15 -6.47
CA SER A 147 27.75 18.59 -6.49
C SER A 147 28.20 19.18 -5.14
N ASP A 148 27.27 19.76 -4.38
CA ASP A 148 27.50 20.32 -3.04
C ASP A 148 26.50 19.74 -2.03
N PRO A 149 26.96 19.01 -0.99
CA PRO A 149 26.10 18.48 0.08
C PRO A 149 25.33 19.56 0.85
N GLN A 150 25.83 20.80 0.93
CA GLN A 150 25.16 21.87 1.68
C GLN A 150 23.90 22.39 0.97
N ALA A 151 23.83 22.26 -0.36
CA ALA A 151 22.69 22.69 -1.18
C ALA A 151 21.49 21.72 -1.14
N ARG A 152 21.56 20.63 -0.36
CA ARG A 152 20.52 19.58 -0.28
C ARG A 152 19.12 20.15 -0.12
N TRP A 153 18.89 21.04 0.86
CA TRP A 153 17.54 21.53 1.16
C TRP A 153 16.97 22.43 0.05
N ALA A 154 17.82 23.22 -0.60
CA ALA A 154 17.41 24.01 -1.76
C ALA A 154 16.99 23.09 -2.92
N ASN A 155 17.73 22.01 -3.16
CA ASN A 155 17.39 21.03 -4.17
C ASN A 155 16.11 20.25 -3.83
N VAL A 156 15.92 19.84 -2.58
CA VAL A 156 14.68 19.19 -2.13
C VAL A 156 13.48 20.11 -2.33
N LEU A 157 13.60 21.41 -2.07
CA LEU A 157 12.55 22.39 -2.34
C LEU A 157 12.23 22.51 -3.83
N GLU A 158 13.25 22.60 -4.68
CA GLU A 158 13.09 22.68 -6.14
C GLU A 158 12.40 21.43 -6.71
N LEU A 159 12.86 20.25 -6.31
CA LEU A 159 12.25 18.97 -6.69
C LEU A 159 10.80 18.89 -6.18
N SER A 160 10.55 19.33 -4.94
CA SER A 160 9.22 19.32 -4.34
C SER A 160 8.26 20.23 -5.11
N LEU A 161 8.68 21.44 -5.48
CA LEU A 161 7.86 22.38 -6.25
C LEU A 161 7.54 21.83 -7.65
N ARG A 162 8.54 21.26 -8.33
CA ARG A 162 8.33 20.61 -9.64
C ARG A 162 7.36 19.43 -9.53
N ALA A 163 7.54 18.58 -8.52
CA ALA A 163 6.69 17.43 -8.31
C ALA A 163 5.25 17.83 -7.96
N LEU A 164 5.07 18.86 -7.13
CA LEU A 164 3.76 19.42 -6.82
C LEU A 164 3.11 20.07 -8.05
N ALA A 165 3.87 20.72 -8.93
CA ALA A 165 3.33 21.27 -10.17
C ALA A 165 2.78 20.15 -11.08
N TRP A 166 3.54 19.06 -11.26
CA TRP A 166 3.07 17.88 -11.99
C TRP A 166 1.87 17.20 -11.31
N GLY A 167 1.91 17.08 -9.98
CA GLY A 167 0.81 16.55 -9.18
C GLY A 167 -0.47 17.38 -9.31
N LEU A 168 -0.36 18.71 -9.31
CA LEU A 168 -1.49 19.62 -9.51
C LEU A 168 -2.05 19.52 -10.93
N LEU A 169 -1.21 19.39 -11.95
CA LEU A 169 -1.67 19.17 -13.33
C LEU A 169 -2.42 17.84 -13.46
N ALA A 170 -1.87 16.76 -12.91
CA ALA A 170 -2.53 15.44 -12.89
C ALA A 170 -3.85 15.49 -12.10
N ALA A 171 -3.86 16.15 -10.94
CA ALA A 171 -5.06 16.35 -10.14
C ALA A 171 -6.12 17.16 -10.90
N ALA A 172 -5.72 18.27 -11.54
CA ALA A 172 -6.62 19.11 -12.32
C ALA A 172 -7.24 18.36 -13.51
N LEU A 173 -6.50 17.45 -14.15
CA LEU A 173 -7.03 16.60 -15.22
C LEU A 173 -8.09 15.62 -14.68
N VAL A 174 -7.78 14.88 -13.61
CA VAL A 174 -8.69 13.89 -13.03
C VAL A 174 -9.92 14.56 -12.44
N VAL A 175 -9.72 15.57 -11.59
CA VAL A 175 -10.80 16.33 -10.95
C VAL A 175 -11.59 17.14 -11.97
N GLY A 176 -10.94 17.74 -12.96
CA GLY A 176 -11.59 18.52 -14.01
C GLY A 176 -12.53 17.68 -14.87
N LEU A 177 -12.11 16.45 -15.22
CA LEU A 177 -12.97 15.49 -15.91
C LEU A 177 -14.16 15.08 -15.05
N GLN A 178 -13.94 14.75 -13.77
CA GLN A 178 -15.03 14.40 -12.85
C GLN A 178 -15.99 15.58 -12.64
N TRP A 179 -15.45 16.79 -12.51
CA TRP A 179 -16.23 18.01 -12.40
C TRP A 179 -17.12 18.16 -13.63
N TYR A 180 -16.58 18.04 -14.84
CA TYR A 180 -17.36 18.12 -16.09
C TYR A 180 -18.50 17.08 -16.14
N LEU A 181 -18.21 15.82 -15.78
CA LEU A 181 -19.21 14.74 -15.81
C LEU A 181 -20.28 14.87 -14.72
N LEU A 182 -19.96 15.50 -13.58
CA LEU A 182 -20.80 15.50 -12.38
C LEU A 182 -21.38 16.88 -12.02
N ARG A 183 -21.29 17.88 -12.92
CA ARG A 183 -21.77 19.26 -12.66
C ARG A 183 -23.23 19.36 -12.22
N GLY A 184 -24.08 18.43 -12.64
CA GLY A 184 -25.51 18.40 -12.29
C GLY A 184 -25.85 17.59 -11.03
N SER A 185 -24.86 17.08 -10.30
CA SER A 185 -25.10 16.20 -9.14
C SER A 185 -25.41 17.00 -7.87
N VAL A 186 -26.36 16.51 -7.07
CA VAL A 186 -26.76 17.09 -5.77
C VAL A 186 -25.75 16.78 -4.65
N HIS A 187 -24.84 15.83 -4.87
CA HIS A 187 -23.88 15.38 -3.86
C HIS A 187 -22.66 16.34 -3.74
N PRO A 188 -22.05 16.48 -2.54
CA PRO A 188 -20.90 17.36 -2.29
C PRO A 188 -19.58 16.77 -2.84
N TRP A 189 -19.47 16.64 -4.17
CA TRP A 189 -18.29 16.11 -4.83
C TRP A 189 -17.02 16.93 -4.61
N TYR A 190 -17.12 18.23 -4.30
CA TYR A 190 -15.98 19.08 -3.96
C TYR A 190 -15.15 18.52 -2.81
N ALA A 191 -15.77 17.84 -1.84
CA ALA A 191 -15.06 17.23 -0.71
C ALA A 191 -14.21 16.03 -1.18
N SER A 192 -14.74 15.23 -2.12
CA SER A 192 -13.98 14.14 -2.74
C SER A 192 -12.85 14.68 -3.62
N TRP A 193 -13.12 15.68 -4.44
CA TRP A 193 -12.13 16.30 -5.32
C TRP A 193 -10.95 16.90 -4.56
N ALA A 194 -11.20 17.55 -3.42
CA ALA A 194 -10.15 18.08 -2.56
C ALA A 194 -9.23 16.95 -2.06
N VAL A 195 -9.81 15.85 -1.57
CA VAL A 195 -9.04 14.69 -1.09
C VAL A 195 -8.26 14.03 -2.23
N GLN A 196 -8.88 13.84 -3.40
CA GLN A 196 -8.20 13.29 -4.56
C GLN A 196 -7.02 14.16 -4.99
N ALA A 197 -7.19 15.49 -5.03
CA ALA A 197 -6.12 16.41 -5.38
C ALA A 197 -4.95 16.31 -4.41
N VAL A 198 -5.22 16.25 -3.09
CA VAL A 198 -4.18 16.07 -2.07
C VAL A 198 -3.46 14.74 -2.24
N VAL A 199 -4.19 13.64 -2.41
CA VAL A 199 -3.61 12.30 -2.58
C VAL A 199 -2.76 12.21 -3.84
N ILE A 200 -3.24 12.74 -4.96
CA ILE A 200 -2.50 12.76 -6.24
C ILE A 200 -1.24 13.61 -6.09
N CYS A 201 -1.34 14.81 -5.51
CA CYS A 201 -0.16 15.67 -5.29
C CYS A 201 0.87 15.01 -4.39
N LEU A 202 0.44 14.37 -3.29
CA LEU A 202 1.32 13.66 -2.37
C LEU A 202 1.98 12.47 -3.07
N PHE A 203 1.22 11.69 -3.83
CA PHE A 203 1.74 10.54 -4.58
C PHE A 203 2.82 10.96 -5.58
N PHE A 204 2.55 11.99 -6.41
CA PHE A 204 3.54 12.52 -7.35
C PHE A 204 4.76 13.10 -6.65
N TRP A 205 4.55 13.85 -5.55
CA TRP A 205 5.63 14.38 -4.73
C TRP A 205 6.53 13.27 -4.20
N LEU A 206 5.93 12.25 -3.59
CA LEU A 206 6.65 11.12 -3.01
C LEU A 206 7.42 10.37 -4.10
N VAL A 207 6.77 9.96 -5.19
CA VAL A 207 7.44 9.20 -6.26
C VAL A 207 8.59 9.99 -6.89
N TYR A 208 8.37 11.27 -7.19
CA TYR A 208 9.37 12.08 -7.88
C TYR A 208 10.59 12.39 -6.99
N VAL A 209 10.36 12.74 -5.73
CA VAL A 209 11.45 13.03 -4.78
C VAL A 209 12.17 11.74 -4.37
N SER A 210 11.45 10.62 -4.26
CA SER A 210 12.01 9.31 -3.96
C SER A 210 12.98 8.77 -5.01
N ARG A 211 13.04 9.38 -6.21
CA ARG A 211 14.05 9.07 -7.23
C ARG A 211 15.46 9.52 -6.83
N TYR A 212 15.53 10.56 -6.01
CA TYR A 212 16.78 11.26 -5.67
C TYR A 212 17.16 11.10 -4.20
N TYR A 213 16.18 10.86 -3.33
CA TYR A 213 16.37 10.74 -1.88
C TYR A 213 15.46 9.67 -1.30
N HIS A 214 15.87 9.02 -0.21
CA HIS A 214 14.94 8.22 0.59
C HIS A 214 14.09 9.15 1.46
N VAL A 215 12.87 9.44 1.01
CA VAL A 215 11.96 10.43 1.65
C VAL A 215 11.66 10.08 3.11
N LEU A 216 11.46 8.79 3.42
CA LEU A 216 11.24 8.31 4.79
C LEU A 216 12.46 7.59 5.38
N GLY A 217 13.61 7.60 4.68
CA GLY A 217 14.80 6.84 5.04
C GLY A 217 14.71 5.36 4.66
N THR A 218 15.67 4.59 5.18
CA THR A 218 15.80 3.15 4.94
C THR A 218 15.78 2.36 6.25
N ASP A 219 15.34 1.11 6.19
CA ASP A 219 15.33 0.17 7.32
C ASP A 219 16.69 -0.52 7.53
N GLN A 220 16.75 -1.49 8.44
CA GLN A 220 17.97 -2.26 8.73
C GLN A 220 18.49 -3.03 7.51
N GLY A 221 17.56 -3.53 6.68
CA GLY A 221 17.88 -4.23 5.45
C GLY A 221 18.25 -3.29 4.30
N GLY A 222 18.22 -1.98 4.54
CA GLY A 222 18.48 -0.94 3.54
C GLY A 222 17.34 -0.74 2.56
N ALA A 223 16.16 -1.30 2.80
CA ALA A 223 15.00 -1.09 1.96
C ALA A 223 14.36 0.28 2.22
N ASP A 224 13.83 0.90 1.17
CA ASP A 224 13.14 2.19 1.27
C ASP A 224 11.84 2.08 2.08
N VAL A 225 11.73 2.86 3.17
CA VAL A 225 10.58 2.82 4.08
C VAL A 225 9.31 3.39 3.43
N ALA A 226 9.41 4.34 2.50
CA ALA A 226 8.26 4.88 1.77
C ALA A 226 7.69 3.84 0.80
N TYR A 227 8.55 3.09 0.11
CA TYR A 227 8.14 1.95 -0.69
C TYR A 227 7.42 0.88 0.15
N GLN A 228 8.01 0.48 1.28
CA GLN A 228 7.39 -0.50 2.18
C GLN A 228 6.04 -0.01 2.71
N SER A 229 5.91 1.28 3.03
CA SER A 229 4.66 1.87 3.51
C SER A 229 3.54 1.78 2.48
N ILE A 230 3.85 2.05 1.20
CA ILE A 230 2.87 1.98 0.10
C ILE A 230 2.52 0.51 -0.21
N LYS A 231 3.51 -0.39 -0.25
CA LYS A 231 3.26 -1.85 -0.42
C LYS A 231 2.45 -2.44 0.74
N GLY A 232 2.65 -1.92 1.95
CA GLY A 232 1.89 -2.30 3.14
C GLY A 232 0.39 -2.04 3.05
N VAL A 233 -0.06 -1.13 2.17
CA VAL A 233 -1.49 -0.84 1.97
C VAL A 233 -2.25 -2.10 1.56
N ARG A 234 -1.70 -2.91 0.65
CA ARG A 234 -2.34 -4.15 0.20
C ARG A 234 -2.52 -5.12 1.37
N THR A 235 -1.48 -5.33 2.16
CA THR A 235 -1.52 -6.18 3.35
C THR A 235 -2.57 -5.67 4.34
N GLY A 236 -2.63 -4.35 4.58
CA GLY A 236 -3.64 -3.74 5.45
C GLY A 236 -5.08 -3.96 4.97
N VAL A 237 -5.34 -3.81 3.66
CA VAL A 237 -6.65 -4.07 3.06
C VAL A 237 -7.04 -5.55 3.23
N LEU A 238 -6.11 -6.47 2.99
CA LEU A 238 -6.35 -7.91 3.15
C LEU A 238 -6.65 -8.27 4.61
N LEU A 239 -5.83 -7.81 5.55
CA LEU A 239 -6.03 -8.08 6.98
C LEU A 239 -7.35 -7.51 7.49
N GLY A 240 -7.69 -6.27 7.14
CA GLY A 240 -8.93 -5.64 7.57
C GLY A 240 -10.18 -6.31 7.00
N THR A 241 -10.16 -6.65 5.71
CA THR A 241 -11.30 -7.29 5.05
C THR A 241 -11.49 -8.74 5.52
N LEU A 242 -10.42 -9.52 5.59
CA LEU A 242 -10.49 -10.92 6.02
C LEU A 242 -10.91 -11.03 7.50
N SER A 243 -10.33 -10.20 8.37
CA SER A 243 -10.70 -10.16 9.79
C SER A 243 -12.18 -9.84 9.96
N THR A 244 -12.68 -8.81 9.27
CA THR A 244 -14.11 -8.45 9.33
C THR A 244 -15.00 -9.55 8.78
N LEU A 245 -14.61 -10.18 7.66
CA LEU A 245 -15.40 -11.24 7.02
C LEU A 245 -15.55 -12.48 7.90
N VAL A 246 -14.49 -12.85 8.64
CA VAL A 246 -14.51 -14.00 9.54
C VAL A 246 -15.19 -13.66 10.88
N MET A 247 -14.92 -12.48 11.42
CA MET A 247 -15.44 -12.07 12.73
C MET A 247 -16.93 -11.73 12.68
N LEU A 248 -17.41 -11.07 11.63
CA LEU A 248 -18.78 -10.57 11.56
C LEU A 248 -19.85 -11.68 11.66
N PRO A 249 -19.76 -12.82 10.94
CA PRO A 249 -20.72 -13.91 11.08
C PRO A 249 -20.77 -14.49 12.49
N ILE A 250 -19.61 -14.64 13.14
CA ILE A 250 -19.50 -15.17 14.51
C ILE A 250 -20.07 -14.16 15.51
N ALA A 251 -19.72 -12.88 15.38
CA ALA A 251 -20.20 -11.82 16.26
C ALA A 251 -21.72 -11.64 16.14
N VAL A 252 -22.25 -11.64 14.90
CA VAL A 252 -23.69 -11.52 14.65
C VAL A 252 -24.43 -12.76 15.13
N SER A 253 -23.92 -13.97 14.89
CA SER A 253 -24.58 -15.20 15.34
C SER A 253 -24.66 -15.27 16.86
N LEU A 254 -23.55 -15.02 17.56
CA LEU A 254 -23.51 -15.00 19.02
C LEU A 254 -24.39 -13.87 19.59
N GLY A 255 -24.34 -12.68 18.99
CA GLY A 255 -25.16 -11.54 19.43
C GLY A 255 -26.66 -11.78 19.25
N VAL A 256 -27.07 -12.36 18.12
CA VAL A 256 -28.47 -12.75 17.89
C VAL A 256 -28.90 -13.86 18.83
N MET A 257 -28.05 -14.87 19.08
CA MET A 257 -28.35 -15.95 20.02
C MET A 257 -28.53 -15.44 21.45
N ALA A 258 -27.62 -14.58 21.93
CA ALA A 258 -27.72 -13.96 23.25
C ALA A 258 -29.03 -13.14 23.39
N GLY A 259 -29.33 -12.29 22.40
CA GLY A 259 -30.52 -11.45 22.42
C GLY A 259 -31.86 -12.20 22.28
N TYR A 260 -31.88 -13.29 21.49
CA TYR A 260 -33.09 -14.06 21.22
C TYR A 260 -33.42 -15.06 22.34
N PHE A 261 -32.46 -15.89 22.73
CA PHE A 261 -32.69 -16.95 23.71
C PHE A 261 -32.70 -16.43 25.14
N LYS A 262 -31.91 -15.39 25.44
CA LYS A 262 -31.74 -14.81 26.79
C LYS A 262 -31.33 -15.87 27.83
N GLY A 263 -31.17 -15.45 29.09
CA GLY A 263 -30.80 -16.36 30.19
C GLY A 263 -29.43 -17.00 29.96
N TRP A 264 -29.33 -18.33 30.07
CA TRP A 264 -28.04 -19.02 30.08
C TRP A 264 -27.18 -18.82 28.81
N VAL A 265 -27.80 -18.63 27.64
CA VAL A 265 -27.06 -18.39 26.39
C VAL A 265 -26.39 -17.02 26.42
N ASP A 266 -27.09 -16.01 26.94
CA ASP A 266 -26.56 -14.68 27.15
C ASP A 266 -25.41 -14.71 28.17
N ASP A 267 -25.60 -15.43 29.28
CA ASP A 267 -24.58 -15.61 30.31
C ASP A 267 -23.29 -16.25 29.75
N VAL A 268 -23.41 -17.27 28.89
CA VAL A 268 -22.25 -17.92 28.25
C VAL A 268 -21.52 -16.96 27.31
N VAL A 269 -22.25 -16.22 26.46
CA VAL A 269 -21.64 -15.26 25.54
C VAL A 269 -20.94 -14.15 26.31
N GLN A 270 -21.58 -13.63 27.35
CA GLN A 270 -21.01 -12.60 28.21
C GLN A 270 -19.79 -13.11 28.98
N TYR A 271 -19.83 -14.34 29.48
CA TYR A 271 -18.69 -14.97 30.15
C TYR A 271 -17.50 -15.11 29.20
N LEU A 272 -17.70 -15.58 27.96
CA LEU A 272 -16.64 -15.66 26.96
C LEU A 272 -16.03 -14.29 26.66
N TYR A 273 -16.87 -13.28 26.44
CA TYR A 273 -16.43 -11.91 26.17
C TYR A 273 -15.60 -11.32 27.32
N THR A 274 -16.09 -11.43 28.55
CA THR A 274 -15.42 -10.89 29.74
C THR A 274 -14.14 -11.65 30.07
N THR A 275 -14.12 -12.97 29.88
CA THR A 275 -12.93 -13.80 30.07
C THR A 275 -11.83 -13.40 29.07
N LEU A 276 -12.15 -13.36 27.77
CA LEU A 276 -11.17 -12.98 26.74
C LEU A 276 -10.68 -11.54 26.93
N SER A 277 -11.58 -10.62 27.27
CA SER A 277 -11.24 -9.20 27.47
C SER A 277 -10.46 -8.93 28.77
N SER A 278 -10.48 -9.86 29.72
CA SER A 278 -9.67 -9.75 30.95
C SER A 278 -8.19 -10.07 30.74
N VAL A 279 -7.86 -10.78 29.65
CA VAL A 279 -6.47 -11.05 29.27
C VAL A 279 -5.93 -9.85 28.48
N PRO A 280 -4.74 -9.32 28.81
CA PRO A 280 -4.10 -8.29 28.01
C PRO A 280 -3.90 -8.76 26.56
N ASN A 281 -4.44 -8.03 25.58
CA ASN A 281 -4.42 -8.41 24.16
C ASN A 281 -3.02 -8.80 23.64
N VAL A 282 -1.97 -8.10 24.09
CA VAL A 282 -0.58 -8.38 23.68
C VAL A 282 -0.13 -9.78 24.14
N LEU A 283 -0.51 -10.19 25.35
CA LEU A 283 -0.17 -11.51 25.89
C LEU A 283 -0.93 -12.61 25.16
N LEU A 284 -2.21 -12.38 24.85
CA LEU A 284 -3.03 -13.34 24.10
C LEU A 284 -2.45 -13.56 22.69
N ILE A 285 -2.10 -12.48 21.99
CA ILE A 285 -1.46 -12.56 20.67
C ILE A 285 -0.14 -13.33 20.76
N ALA A 286 0.73 -13.01 21.73
CA ALA A 286 2.01 -13.69 21.90
C ALA A 286 1.84 -15.19 22.15
N ALA A 287 0.89 -15.59 23.01
CA ALA A 287 0.57 -16.99 23.27
C ALA A 287 0.07 -17.72 22.01
N CYS A 288 -0.82 -17.09 21.24
CA CYS A 288 -1.31 -17.65 19.98
C CYS A 288 -0.20 -17.81 18.94
N VAL A 289 0.66 -16.79 18.77
CA VAL A 289 1.79 -16.85 17.84
C VAL A 289 2.74 -17.98 18.23
N LEU A 290 3.10 -18.09 19.51
CA LEU A 290 3.98 -19.17 19.99
C LEU A 290 3.34 -20.55 19.78
N MET A 291 2.04 -20.69 20.06
CA MET A 291 1.33 -21.95 19.83
C MET A 291 1.35 -22.35 18.36
N VAL A 292 1.08 -21.42 17.45
CA VAL A 292 1.11 -21.66 16.00
C VAL A 292 2.52 -22.01 15.53
N GLN A 293 3.55 -21.28 15.99
CA GLN A 293 4.95 -21.59 15.68
C GLN A 293 5.31 -23.00 16.11
N VAL A 294 5.03 -23.36 17.36
CA VAL A 294 5.28 -24.72 17.88
C VAL A 294 4.51 -25.77 17.08
N ALA A 295 3.28 -25.47 16.65
CA ALA A 295 2.50 -26.39 15.83
C ALA A 295 3.13 -26.59 14.44
N LEU A 296 3.59 -25.52 13.79
CA LEU A 296 4.29 -25.58 12.50
C LEU A 296 5.65 -26.28 12.62
N ASP A 297 6.41 -26.00 13.68
CA ASP A 297 7.71 -26.65 13.91
C ASP A 297 7.57 -28.15 14.13
N LYS A 298 6.44 -28.59 14.71
CA LYS A 298 6.11 -30.01 14.88
C LYS A 298 5.56 -30.68 13.62
N HIS A 299 5.06 -29.91 12.67
CA HIS A 299 4.51 -30.37 11.39
C HIS A 299 5.10 -29.53 10.25
N PRO A 300 6.38 -29.76 9.90
CA PRO A 300 7.11 -28.94 8.93
C PRO A 300 6.72 -29.20 7.46
N GLU A 301 5.85 -30.18 7.22
CA GLU A 301 5.24 -30.51 5.92
C GLU A 301 3.95 -29.73 5.65
#